data_AF-A0A7Y7DFA6-F1
#
_entry.id   AF-A0A7Y7DFA6-F1
#
_cell.length_a   1.000
_cell.length_b   1.000
_cell.length_c   1.000
_cell.angle_alpha   90.00
_cell.angle_beta   90.00
_cell.angle_gamma   90.00
#
_symmetry.space_group_name_H-M   'P 1'
#
loop_
_entity.id
_entity.type
_entity.pdbx_description
1 polymer ?
#
loop_
_entity_poly.entity_id
_entity_poly.type
_entity_poly.pdbx_seq_one_letter_code
_entity_poly.pdbx_strand_id
1 'polypeptide(L)'
;MFRNLTPVVQNLLLINIILFLVSSFVLPQLDQWFALYYIGSPYFKPFQFLTYMFMHADFWHLFSNMFGLLIFGPLLEQFLGPKKLLILWMVCGVGSGVLYSGYNIYRVNQLESRVEAFDANPDPEVFNRIVLDNRGFFQRSVFDFVDDFSRNPDDAGKVKQAKQTLHAILDIQSNIPMVGASGALFGVLIAFAMLFPNT
;
A
#
# COMPACT_ATOMS: atom_id res chain seq x y z
N MET A 1 -22.38 19.84 -25.36
CA MET A 1 -21.00 19.77 -25.87
C MET A 1 -20.17 18.96 -24.89
N PHE A 2 -20.30 17.63 -24.90
CA PHE A 2 -19.32 16.78 -24.23
C PHE A 2 -18.02 16.96 -25.00
N ARG A 3 -17.13 17.83 -24.51
CA ARG A 3 -15.78 17.97 -25.06
C ARG A 3 -15.17 16.56 -25.06
N ASN A 4 -14.59 16.15 -26.18
CA ASN A 4 -13.75 14.97 -26.25
C ASN A 4 -12.83 14.96 -25.02
N LEU A 5 -12.79 13.83 -24.31
CA LEU A 5 -11.85 13.67 -23.19
C LEU A 5 -10.46 14.05 -23.67
N THR A 6 -9.72 14.74 -22.81
CA THR A 6 -8.37 15.16 -23.15
C THR A 6 -7.48 13.92 -23.27
N PRO A 7 -6.54 13.90 -24.23
CA PRO A 7 -5.88 12.67 -24.65
C PRO A 7 -5.14 11.96 -23.52
N VAL A 8 -4.48 12.68 -22.61
CA VAL A 8 -3.76 12.04 -21.50
C VAL A 8 -4.71 11.45 -20.49
N VAL A 9 -5.75 12.19 -20.08
CA VAL A 9 -6.78 11.67 -19.18
C VAL A 9 -7.44 10.43 -19.75
N GLN A 10 -7.83 10.47 -21.04
CA GLN A 10 -8.44 9.31 -21.71
C GLN A 10 -7.51 8.10 -21.68
N ASN A 11 -6.23 8.27 -22.00
CA ASN A 11 -5.26 7.18 -22.00
C ASN A 11 -5.05 6.60 -20.60
N LEU A 12 -4.94 7.45 -19.58
CA LEU A 12 -4.79 7.01 -18.18
C LEU A 12 -6.03 6.22 -17.72
N LEU A 13 -7.24 6.69 -18.02
CA LEU A 13 -8.48 5.98 -17.72
C LEU A 13 -8.49 4.59 -18.39
N LEU A 14 -8.19 4.55 -19.69
CA LEU A 14 -8.19 3.29 -20.46
C LEU A 14 -7.17 2.29 -19.92
N ILE A 15 -5.93 2.72 -19.65
CA ILE A 15 -4.87 1.85 -19.14
C ILE A 15 -5.28 1.23 -17.79
N ASN A 16 -5.80 2.04 -16.86
CA ASN A 16 -6.21 1.57 -15.54
C ASN A 16 -7.42 0.62 -15.61
N ILE A 17 -8.41 0.94 -16.44
CA ILE A 17 -9.58 0.07 -16.64
C ILE A 17 -9.16 -1.26 -17.27
N ILE A 18 -8.33 -1.23 -18.32
CA ILE A 18 -7.84 -2.44 -18.97
C ILE A 18 -7.04 -3.29 -17.99
N LEU A 19 -6.08 -2.70 -17.27
CA LEU A 19 -5.27 -3.45 -16.31
C LEU A 19 -6.11 -4.06 -15.19
N PHE A 20 -7.12 -3.35 -14.69
CA PHE A 20 -8.05 -3.88 -13.72
C PHE A 20 -8.89 -5.06 -14.26
N LEU A 21 -9.38 -4.96 -15.50
CA LEU A 21 -10.12 -6.06 -16.12
C LEU A 21 -9.22 -7.28 -16.39
N VAL A 22 -7.99 -7.04 -16.86
CA VAL A 22 -7.04 -8.12 -17.11
C VAL A 22 -6.64 -8.78 -15.80
N SER A 23 -6.30 -8.03 -14.75
CA SER A 23 -5.99 -8.64 -13.45
C SER A 23 -7.21 -9.35 -12.84
N SER A 24 -8.41 -8.79 -12.95
CA SER A 24 -9.60 -9.41 -12.37
C SER A 24 -10.04 -10.71 -13.06
N PHE A 25 -9.94 -10.80 -14.40
CA PHE A 25 -10.59 -11.87 -15.16
C PHE A 25 -9.66 -12.73 -16.01
N VAL A 26 -8.44 -12.27 -16.31
CA VAL A 26 -7.55 -12.93 -17.28
C VAL A 26 -6.26 -13.42 -16.62
N LEU A 27 -5.58 -12.54 -15.88
CA LEU A 27 -4.29 -12.83 -15.25
C LEU A 27 -4.22 -12.22 -13.83
N PRO A 28 -4.88 -12.83 -12.83
CA PRO A 28 -4.88 -12.35 -11.43
C PRO A 28 -3.51 -12.20 -10.79
N GLN A 29 -2.50 -12.90 -11.30
CA GLN A 29 -1.11 -12.77 -10.86
C GLN A 29 -0.53 -11.38 -11.15
N LEU A 30 -1.12 -10.59 -12.07
CA LEU A 30 -0.70 -9.21 -12.33
C LEU A 30 -0.74 -8.34 -11.08
N ASP A 31 -1.77 -8.49 -10.24
CA ASP A 31 -1.88 -7.70 -9.01
C ASP A 31 -0.69 -7.98 -8.09
N GLN A 32 -0.21 -9.23 -8.03
CA GLN A 32 0.97 -9.59 -7.23
C GLN A 32 2.29 -9.19 -7.91
N TRP A 33 2.38 -9.22 -9.22
CA TRP A 33 3.63 -8.87 -9.89
C TRP A 33 3.87 -7.36 -9.90
N PHE A 34 2.81 -6.58 -10.07
CA PHE A 34 2.89 -5.15 -10.34
C PHE A 34 2.58 -4.27 -9.13
N ALA A 35 2.10 -4.82 -8.01
CA ALA A 35 1.99 -4.08 -6.76
C ALA A 35 3.35 -3.77 -6.13
N LEU A 36 3.40 -2.70 -5.33
CA LEU A 36 4.62 -2.27 -4.66
C LEU A 36 4.78 -2.96 -3.31
N TYR A 37 5.76 -3.86 -3.24
CA TYR A 37 6.15 -4.54 -2.00
C TYR A 37 7.19 -3.74 -1.22
N TYR A 38 7.32 -4.07 0.07
CA TYR A 38 8.44 -3.62 0.90
C TYR A 38 9.78 -4.01 0.24
N ILE A 39 10.78 -3.13 0.24
CA ILE A 39 12.06 -3.35 -0.45
C ILE A 39 12.79 -4.61 0.04
N GLY A 40 12.64 -4.98 1.31
CA GLY A 40 13.20 -6.21 1.86
C GLY A 40 12.41 -7.49 1.56
N SER A 41 11.23 -7.38 0.94
CA SER A 41 10.40 -8.53 0.57
C SER A 41 11.02 -9.32 -0.60
N PRO A 42 10.92 -10.66 -0.60
CA PRO A 42 11.32 -11.48 -1.76
C PRO A 42 10.52 -11.16 -3.03
N TYR A 43 9.32 -10.59 -2.89
CA TYR A 43 8.44 -10.22 -4.00
C TYR A 43 8.78 -8.86 -4.61
N PHE A 44 9.65 -8.06 -3.97
CA PHE A 44 10.00 -6.75 -4.47
C PHE A 44 10.75 -6.81 -5.80
N LYS A 45 10.41 -5.88 -6.70
CA LYS A 45 11.10 -5.65 -7.96
C LYS A 45 11.16 -4.13 -8.25
N PRO A 46 12.27 -3.58 -8.77
CA PRO A 46 12.41 -2.12 -8.94
C PRO A 46 11.34 -1.45 -9.81
N PHE A 47 10.78 -2.15 -10.81
CA PHE A 47 9.73 -1.59 -11.68
C PHE A 47 8.42 -1.33 -10.92
N GLN A 48 8.23 -1.91 -9.74
CA GLN A 48 7.02 -1.76 -8.94
C GLN A 48 6.80 -0.33 -8.46
N PHE A 49 7.85 0.49 -8.37
CA PHE A 49 7.71 1.94 -8.11
C PHE A 49 6.91 2.68 -9.17
N LEU A 50 6.79 2.10 -10.36
CA LEU A 50 5.97 2.63 -11.43
C LEU A 50 4.67 1.83 -11.59
N THR A 51 4.74 0.50 -11.63
CA THR A 51 3.58 -0.31 -12.05
C THR A 51 2.43 -0.29 -11.04
N TYR A 52 2.72 -0.10 -9.75
CA TYR A 52 1.70 -0.19 -8.71
C TYR A 52 0.59 0.85 -8.86
N MET A 53 0.90 2.02 -9.46
CA MET A 53 -0.07 3.10 -9.65
C MET A 53 -1.15 2.75 -10.66
N PHE A 54 -0.98 1.65 -11.42
CA PHE A 54 -1.96 1.17 -12.38
C PHE A 54 -2.75 -0.05 -11.90
N MET A 55 -2.42 -0.59 -10.72
CA MET A 55 -3.17 -1.67 -10.10
C MET A 55 -4.18 -1.15 -9.09
N HIS A 56 -5.28 -1.88 -8.88
CA HIS A 56 -6.34 -1.49 -7.97
C HIS A 56 -6.88 -2.73 -7.25
N ALA A 57 -7.07 -2.62 -5.93
CA ALA A 57 -7.47 -3.75 -5.07
C ALA A 57 -8.91 -4.22 -5.31
N ASP A 58 -9.79 -3.30 -5.70
CA ASP A 58 -11.21 -3.57 -5.90
C ASP A 58 -11.84 -2.50 -6.80
N PHE A 59 -13.10 -2.76 -7.18
CA PHE A 59 -13.86 -1.88 -8.06
C PHE A 59 -14.03 -0.47 -7.49
N TRP A 60 -14.31 -0.32 -6.19
CA TRP A 60 -14.54 1.00 -5.58
C TRP A 60 -13.25 1.81 -5.48
N HIS A 61 -12.12 1.13 -5.27
CA HIS A 61 -10.81 1.75 -5.32
C HIS A 61 -10.47 2.27 -6.73
N LEU A 62 -10.73 1.49 -7.79
CA LEU A 62 -10.59 1.97 -9.17
C LEU A 62 -11.55 3.13 -9.47
N PHE A 63 -12.83 2.95 -9.13
CA PHE A 63 -13.88 3.92 -9.41
C PHE A 63 -13.55 5.29 -8.81
N SER A 64 -13.20 5.35 -7.52
CA SER A 64 -12.89 6.61 -6.84
C SER A 64 -11.67 7.31 -7.45
N ASN A 65 -10.62 6.56 -7.80
CA ASN A 65 -9.44 7.11 -8.46
C ASN A 65 -9.76 7.68 -9.85
N MET A 66 -10.42 6.89 -10.67
CA MET A 66 -10.73 7.26 -12.05
C MET A 66 -11.79 8.36 -12.11
N PHE A 67 -12.74 8.38 -11.18
CA PHE A 67 -13.74 9.44 -11.04
C PHE A 67 -13.09 10.78 -10.69
N GLY A 68 -12.16 10.80 -9.74
CA GLY A 68 -11.38 12.00 -9.43
C GLY A 68 -10.58 12.49 -10.65
N LEU A 69 -9.89 11.58 -11.34
CA LEU A 69 -9.15 11.94 -12.56
C LEU A 69 -10.07 12.47 -13.66
N LEU A 70 -11.25 11.86 -13.84
CA LEU A 70 -12.23 12.26 -14.84
C LEU A 70 -12.79 13.67 -14.59
N ILE A 71 -13.00 14.04 -13.33
CA ILE A 71 -13.53 15.37 -12.96
C ILE A 71 -12.46 16.45 -13.13
N PHE A 72 -11.28 16.26 -12.53
CA PHE A 72 -10.29 17.33 -12.39
C PHE A 72 -9.25 17.31 -13.51
N GLY A 73 -8.94 16.13 -14.05
CA GLY A 73 -7.93 15.93 -15.08
C GLY A 73 -8.16 16.75 -16.35
N PRO A 74 -9.35 16.73 -16.98
CA PRO A 74 -9.54 17.40 -18.27
C PRO A 74 -9.35 18.92 -18.22
N LEU A 75 -9.82 19.57 -17.15
CA LEU A 75 -9.63 21.02 -16.99
C LEU A 75 -8.14 21.33 -16.77
N LEU A 76 -7.46 20.52 -15.95
CA LEU A 76 -6.04 20.69 -15.69
C LEU A 76 -5.19 20.42 -16.94
N GLU A 77 -5.57 19.43 -17.77
CA GLU A 77 -4.90 19.15 -19.04
C GLU A 77 -5.05 20.30 -20.04
N GLN A 78 -6.23 20.89 -20.13
CA GLN A 78 -6.49 22.04 -21.00
C GLN A 78 -5.65 23.27 -20.58
N PHE A 79 -5.44 23.44 -19.28
CA PHE A 79 -4.67 24.56 -18.73
C PHE A 79 -3.15 24.35 -18.81
N LEU A 80 -2.65 23.19 -18.37
CA LEU A 80 -1.22 22.89 -18.34
C LEU A 80 -0.67 22.36 -19.68
N GLY A 81 -1.53 21.76 -20.49
CA GLY A 81 -1.17 20.95 -21.63
C GLY A 81 -0.89 19.47 -21.27
N PRO A 82 -1.00 18.56 -22.25
CA PRO A 82 -0.91 17.11 -22.05
C PRO A 82 0.42 16.66 -21.43
N LYS A 83 1.55 17.17 -21.92
CA LYS A 83 2.88 16.79 -21.44
C LYS A 83 3.06 17.09 -19.95
N LYS A 84 2.61 18.26 -19.49
CA LYS A 84 2.78 18.68 -18.09
C LYS A 84 1.86 17.89 -17.15
N LEU A 85 0.63 17.59 -17.58
CA LEU A 85 -0.24 16.72 -16.81
C LEU A 85 0.37 15.32 -16.64
N LEU A 86 0.90 14.75 -17.72
CA LEU A 86 1.54 13.43 -17.65
C LEU A 86 2.77 13.45 -16.72
N ILE A 87 3.62 14.47 -16.82
CA ILE A 87 4.76 14.62 -15.90
C ILE A 87 4.28 14.72 -14.45
N LEU A 88 3.27 15.55 -14.17
CA LEU A 88 2.68 15.68 -12.84
C LEU A 88 2.18 14.34 -12.31
N TRP A 89 1.40 13.61 -13.12
CA TRP A 89 0.89 12.29 -12.78
C TRP A 89 2.01 11.32 -12.41
N MET A 90 3.04 11.24 -13.27
CA MET A 90 4.15 10.31 -13.09
C MET A 90 5.02 10.67 -11.88
N VAL A 91 5.35 11.96 -11.70
CA VAL A 91 6.17 12.43 -10.57
C VAL A 91 5.45 12.23 -9.25
N CYS A 92 4.15 12.58 -9.15
CA CYS A 92 3.39 12.40 -7.92
C CYS A 92 3.12 10.92 -7.63
N GLY A 93 2.83 10.12 -8.65
CA GLY A 93 2.69 8.67 -8.49
C GLY A 93 3.98 8.01 -8.00
N VAL A 94 5.09 8.16 -8.72
CA VAL A 94 6.37 7.56 -8.31
C VAL A 94 6.84 8.14 -6.96
N GLY A 95 6.69 9.45 -6.75
CA GLY A 95 7.06 10.12 -5.50
C GLY A 95 6.28 9.57 -4.30
N SER A 96 4.97 9.32 -4.45
CA SER A 96 4.17 8.67 -3.42
C SER A 96 4.67 7.25 -3.13
N GLY A 97 5.06 6.49 -4.15
CA GLY A 97 5.64 5.16 -3.98
C GLY A 97 6.93 5.19 -3.17
N VAL A 98 7.85 6.13 -3.49
CA VAL A 98 9.11 6.32 -2.77
C VAL A 98 8.87 6.71 -1.30
N LEU A 99 7.99 7.69 -1.06
CA LEU A 99 7.66 8.12 0.31
C LEU A 99 7.04 6.98 1.13
N TYR A 100 6.10 6.24 0.53
CA TYR A 100 5.50 5.08 1.16
C TYR A 100 6.52 3.99 1.47
N SER A 101 7.42 3.67 0.53
CA SER A 101 8.51 2.70 0.78
C SER A 101 9.43 3.12 1.92
N GLY A 102 9.76 4.41 2.02
CA GLY A 102 10.54 4.95 3.15
C GLY A 102 9.82 4.77 4.50
N TYR A 103 8.53 5.09 4.56
CA TYR A 103 7.71 4.82 5.74
C TYR A 103 7.65 3.32 6.08
N ASN A 104 7.50 2.47 5.06
CA ASN A 104 7.44 1.02 5.24
C ASN A 104 8.76 0.44 5.77
N ILE A 105 9.91 0.91 5.29
CA ILE A 105 11.22 0.55 5.83
C ILE A 105 11.29 0.89 7.32
N TYR A 106 10.94 2.11 7.69
CA TYR A 106 10.97 2.52 9.09
C TYR A 106 10.07 1.63 9.97
N ARG A 107 8.84 1.38 9.51
CA ARG A 107 7.84 0.57 10.21
C ARG A 107 8.27 -0.90 10.38
N VAL A 108 8.75 -1.53 9.31
CA VAL A 108 9.16 -2.95 9.33
C VAL A 108 10.42 -3.13 10.19
N ASN A 109 11.43 -2.28 10.05
CA ASN A 109 12.64 -2.35 10.88
C ASN A 109 12.33 -2.17 12.38
N GLN A 110 11.35 -1.32 12.71
CA GLN A 110 10.90 -1.17 14.09
C GLN A 110 10.22 -2.44 14.63
N LEU A 111 9.45 -3.16 13.82
CA LEU A 111 8.88 -4.43 14.21
C LEU A 111 9.96 -5.51 14.33
N GLU A 112 10.84 -5.62 13.34
CA GLU A 112 11.95 -6.57 13.31
C GLU A 112 12.83 -6.46 14.57
N SER A 113 13.29 -5.25 14.91
CA SER A 113 14.08 -5.03 16.13
C SER A 113 13.35 -5.42 17.43
N ARG A 114 12.02 -5.27 17.49
CA ARG A 114 11.22 -5.72 18.65
C ARG A 114 11.09 -7.24 18.70
N VAL A 115 10.96 -7.90 17.55
CA VAL A 115 10.91 -9.37 17.44
C VAL A 115 12.28 -9.96 17.81
N GLU A 116 13.38 -9.38 17.32
CA GLU A 116 14.73 -9.79 17.68
C GLU A 116 15.02 -9.63 19.19
N ALA A 117 14.59 -8.51 19.78
CA ALA A 117 14.71 -8.28 21.21
C ALA A 117 13.91 -9.33 22.03
N PHE A 118 12.70 -9.67 21.58
CA PHE A 118 11.90 -10.74 22.18
C PHE A 118 12.54 -12.12 21.99
N ASP A 119 13.18 -12.37 20.85
CA ASP A 119 13.89 -13.62 20.61
C ASP A 119 15.07 -13.81 21.56
N ALA A 120 15.80 -12.73 21.84
CA ALA A 120 16.92 -12.72 22.77
C ALA A 120 16.47 -12.87 24.24
N ASN A 121 15.38 -12.20 24.62
CA ASN A 121 14.83 -12.26 25.98
C ASN A 121 13.28 -12.28 25.95
N PRO A 122 12.66 -13.48 25.92
CA PRO A 122 11.21 -13.60 25.85
C PRO A 122 10.53 -13.06 27.11
N ASP A 123 9.74 -12.01 26.93
CA ASP A 123 8.98 -11.35 28.01
C ASP A 123 7.48 -11.27 27.64
N PRO A 124 6.56 -11.81 28.46
CA PRO A 124 5.13 -11.78 28.15
C PRO A 124 4.55 -10.38 27.99
N GLU A 125 5.06 -9.37 28.71
CA GLU A 125 4.56 -7.99 28.57
C GLU A 125 4.97 -7.39 27.23
N VAL A 126 6.21 -7.64 26.77
CA VAL A 126 6.64 -7.29 25.41
C VAL A 126 5.79 -8.01 24.36
N PHE A 127 5.54 -9.31 24.53
CA PHE A 127 4.68 -10.07 23.62
C PHE A 127 3.28 -9.47 23.53
N ASN A 128 2.63 -9.23 24.67
CA ASN A 128 1.31 -8.61 24.74
C ASN A 128 1.28 -7.25 24.02
N ARG A 129 2.27 -6.39 24.26
CA ARG A 129 2.37 -5.08 23.57
C ARG A 129 2.48 -5.22 22.06
N ILE A 130 3.31 -6.14 21.56
CA ILE A 130 3.42 -6.39 20.11
C ILE A 130 2.10 -6.93 19.56
N VAL A 131 1.42 -7.82 20.29
CA VAL A 131 0.11 -8.36 19.88
C VAL A 131 -0.94 -7.26 19.81
N LEU A 132 -1.01 -6.38 20.80
CA LEU A 132 -1.97 -5.27 20.85
C LEU A 132 -1.73 -4.23 19.76
N ASP A 133 -0.47 -3.86 19.52
CA ASP A 133 -0.08 -2.93 18.45
C ASP A 133 -0.48 -3.46 17.07
N ASN A 134 -0.57 -4.78 16.93
CA ASN A 134 -0.87 -5.48 15.68
C ASN A 134 -2.18 -6.27 15.72
N ARG A 135 -3.12 -5.85 16.60
CA ARG A 135 -4.39 -6.55 16.86
C ARG A 135 -5.20 -6.91 15.62
N GLY A 136 -5.11 -6.10 14.56
CA GLY A 136 -5.85 -6.31 13.31
C GLY A 136 -5.43 -7.55 12.52
N PHE A 137 -4.27 -8.13 12.85
CA PHE A 137 -3.74 -9.33 12.19
C PHE A 137 -3.97 -10.61 12.99
N PHE A 138 -4.46 -10.50 14.22
CA PHE A 138 -4.57 -11.62 15.13
C PHE A 138 -6.02 -12.05 15.36
N GLN A 139 -6.23 -13.36 15.41
CA GLN A 139 -7.51 -13.95 15.80
C GLN A 139 -7.66 -13.95 17.32
N ARG A 140 -8.90 -14.15 17.80
CA ARG A 140 -9.21 -14.20 19.24
C ARG A 140 -8.32 -15.18 20.03
N SER A 141 -7.99 -16.32 19.43
CA SER A 141 -7.14 -17.35 20.03
C SER A 141 -5.75 -16.86 20.43
N VAL A 142 -5.20 -15.86 19.73
CA VAL A 142 -3.90 -15.27 20.08
C VAL A 142 -4.01 -14.44 21.36
N PHE A 143 -5.12 -13.73 21.56
CA PHE A 143 -5.36 -12.98 22.79
C PHE A 143 -5.59 -13.91 23.98
N ASP A 144 -6.32 -15.01 23.80
CA ASP A 144 -6.46 -16.04 24.83
C ASP A 144 -5.08 -16.65 25.18
N PHE A 145 -4.21 -16.81 24.18
CA PHE A 145 -2.84 -17.27 24.37
C PHE A 145 -1.93 -16.24 25.08
N VAL A 146 -2.14 -14.93 24.88
CA VAL A 146 -1.40 -13.89 25.63
C VAL A 146 -1.61 -14.08 27.13
N ASP A 147 -2.85 -14.31 27.57
CA ASP A 147 -3.16 -14.53 28.98
C ASP A 147 -2.54 -15.82 29.52
N ASP A 148 -2.53 -16.90 28.72
CA ASP A 148 -1.91 -18.17 29.09
C ASP A 148 -0.38 -18.08 29.17
N PHE A 149 0.26 -17.38 28.23
CA PHE A 149 1.69 -17.13 28.23
C PHE A 149 2.11 -16.26 29.42
N SER A 150 1.32 -15.25 29.77
CA SER A 150 1.58 -14.40 30.94
C SER A 150 1.56 -15.17 32.26
N ARG A 151 0.82 -16.27 32.36
CA ARG A 151 0.75 -17.10 33.58
C ARG A 151 1.92 -18.08 33.69
N ASN A 152 2.51 -18.48 32.56
CA ASN A 152 3.57 -19.48 32.50
C ASN A 152 4.68 -19.04 31.51
N PRO A 153 5.42 -17.96 31.83
CA PRO A 153 6.41 -17.36 30.92
C PRO A 153 7.57 -18.28 30.56
N ASP A 154 7.99 -19.14 31.49
CA ASP A 154 9.17 -20.01 31.32
C ASP A 154 8.85 -21.33 30.60
N ASP A 155 7.58 -21.54 30.21
CA ASP A 155 7.17 -22.71 29.45
C ASP A 155 7.78 -22.67 28.03
N ALA A 156 8.71 -23.59 27.76
CA ALA A 156 9.43 -23.63 26.49
C ALA A 156 8.50 -23.80 25.26
N GLY A 157 7.35 -24.48 25.43
CA GLY A 157 6.34 -24.63 24.39
C GLY A 157 5.65 -23.30 24.09
N LYS A 158 5.26 -22.56 25.13
CA LYS A 158 4.64 -21.24 24.98
C LYS A 158 5.62 -20.21 24.43
N VAL A 159 6.87 -20.19 24.89
CA VAL A 159 7.92 -19.33 24.32
C VAL A 159 8.07 -19.58 22.82
N LYS A 160 8.13 -20.85 22.40
CA LYS A 160 8.21 -21.21 20.98
C LYS A 160 6.99 -20.72 20.19
N GLN A 161 5.79 -20.91 20.73
CA GLN A 161 4.55 -20.45 20.09
C GLN A 161 4.47 -18.91 19.99
N ALA A 162 4.92 -18.19 21.02
CA ALA A 162 4.99 -16.74 21.01
C ALA A 162 5.97 -16.24 19.94
N LYS A 163 7.17 -16.83 19.86
CA LYS A 163 8.15 -16.51 18.80
C LYS A 163 7.57 -16.77 17.40
N GLN A 164 6.95 -17.93 17.18
CA GLN A 164 6.33 -18.26 15.90
C GLN A 164 5.23 -17.26 15.52
N THR A 165 4.45 -16.81 16.50
CA THR A 165 3.41 -15.80 16.30
C THR A 165 4.00 -14.45 15.90
N LEU A 166 5.10 -14.03 16.55
CA LEU A 166 5.80 -12.78 16.23
C LEU A 166 6.50 -12.81 14.86
N HIS A 167 7.12 -13.94 14.50
CA HIS A 167 7.71 -14.11 13.18
C HIS A 167 6.65 -14.16 12.08
N ALA A 168 5.49 -14.77 12.34
CA ALA A 168 4.38 -14.77 11.39
C ALA A 168 3.86 -13.35 11.10
N ILE A 169 3.74 -12.49 12.11
CA ILE A 169 3.31 -11.11 11.87
C ILE A 169 4.38 -10.28 11.13
N LEU A 170 5.66 -10.49 11.42
CA LEU A 170 6.75 -9.84 10.70
C LEU A 170 6.74 -10.21 9.22
N ASP A 171 6.53 -11.50 8.90
CA ASP A 171 6.43 -11.98 7.52
C ASP A 171 5.20 -11.38 6.80
N ILE A 172 4.03 -11.43 7.44
CA ILE A 172 2.80 -10.83 6.88
C ILE A 172 3.04 -9.35 6.56
N GLN A 173 3.51 -8.57 7.53
CA GLN A 173 3.66 -7.13 7.38
C GLN A 173 4.75 -6.71 6.40
N SER A 174 5.75 -7.55 6.18
CA SER A 174 6.79 -7.35 5.17
C SER A 174 6.28 -7.65 3.76
N ASN A 175 5.17 -8.39 3.63
CA ASN A 175 4.66 -8.85 2.34
C ASN A 175 3.29 -8.26 1.96
N ILE A 176 2.75 -7.31 2.73
CA ILE A 176 1.54 -6.55 2.33
C ILE A 176 1.92 -5.55 1.22
N PRO A 177 1.38 -5.69 0.01
CA PRO A 177 1.70 -4.80 -1.08
C PRO A 177 0.82 -3.54 -1.08
N MET A 178 1.29 -2.48 -1.76
CA MET A 178 0.51 -1.29 -2.09
C MET A 178 0.14 -1.26 -3.56
N VAL A 179 -1.10 -0.86 -3.86
CA VAL A 179 -1.63 -0.60 -5.20
C VAL A 179 -2.42 0.69 -5.21
N GLY A 180 -2.57 1.32 -6.39
CA GLY A 180 -3.51 2.41 -6.62
C GLY A 180 -2.87 3.69 -7.14
N ALA A 181 -3.63 4.40 -7.96
CA ALA A 181 -3.23 5.66 -8.57
C ALA A 181 -3.31 6.89 -7.63
N SER A 182 -3.72 6.69 -6.37
CA SER A 182 -4.14 7.76 -5.46
C SER A 182 -3.07 8.84 -5.27
N GLY A 183 -1.78 8.47 -5.19
CA GLY A 183 -0.69 9.44 -5.08
C GLY A 183 -0.58 10.38 -6.30
N ALA A 184 -0.77 9.85 -7.50
CA ALA A 184 -0.80 10.64 -8.73
C ALA A 184 -2.06 11.53 -8.79
N LEU A 185 -3.22 10.97 -8.40
CA LEU A 185 -4.47 11.72 -8.33
C LEU A 185 -4.41 12.87 -7.32
N PHE A 186 -3.85 12.67 -6.12
CA PHE A 186 -3.67 13.75 -5.16
C PHE A 186 -2.82 14.89 -5.72
N GLY A 187 -1.80 14.58 -6.52
CA GLY A 187 -1.04 15.59 -7.27
C GLY A 187 -1.92 16.41 -8.21
N VAL A 188 -2.82 15.77 -8.95
CA VAL A 188 -3.82 16.44 -9.80
C VAL A 188 -4.76 17.32 -8.98
N LEU A 189 -5.28 16.81 -7.85
CA LEU A 189 -6.20 17.54 -6.97
C LEU A 189 -5.54 18.78 -6.36
N ILE A 190 -4.31 18.65 -5.86
CA ILE A 190 -3.54 19.76 -5.29
C ILE A 190 -3.23 20.80 -6.38
N ALA A 191 -2.76 20.38 -7.54
CA ALA A 191 -2.49 21.29 -8.65
C ALA A 191 -3.76 22.02 -9.08
N PHE A 192 -4.90 21.33 -9.12
CA PHE A 192 -6.19 21.94 -9.40
C PHE A 192 -6.55 22.99 -8.35
N ALA A 193 -6.50 22.64 -7.06
CA ALA A 193 -6.81 23.55 -5.96
C ALA A 193 -5.91 24.81 -5.94
N MET A 194 -4.64 24.66 -6.30
CA MET A 194 -3.69 25.77 -6.38
C MET A 194 -3.92 26.68 -7.59
N LEU A 195 -4.32 26.12 -8.73
CA LEU A 195 -4.49 26.87 -9.99
C LEU A 195 -5.89 27.46 -10.15
N PHE A 196 -6.88 26.89 -9.47
CA PHE A 196 -8.28 27.32 -9.49
C PHE A 196 -8.80 27.59 -8.06
N PRO A 197 -8.20 28.53 -7.30
CA PRO A 197 -8.56 28.76 -5.89
C PRO A 197 -9.93 29.42 -5.68
N ASN A 198 -10.54 29.97 -6.74
CA ASN A 198 -11.80 30.74 -6.68
C ASN A 198 -12.89 30.21 -7.64
N THR A 199 -12.77 28.95 -8.09
CA THR A 199 -13.83 28.29 -8.87
C THR A 199 -14.92 27.71 -8.00
#